data_AF-A0AAP2C8V8-F1
#
_entry.id   AF-A0AAP2C8V8-F1
#
_cell.length_a   1.000
_cell.length_b   1.000
_cell.length_c   1.000
_cell.angle_alpha   90.00
_cell.angle_beta   90.00
_cell.angle_gamma   90.00
#
_symmetry.space_group_name_H-M   'P 1'
#
loop_
_entity.id
_entity.type
_entity.pdbx_description
1 polymer ?
#
loop_
_entity_poly.entity_id
_entity_poly.type
_entity_poly.pdbx_seq_one_letter_code
_entity_poly.pdbx_strand_id
1 'polypeptide(L)'
;MSAGRTIPLFGARRFARQLLADLAAVSKDRDDLHATLARTGALTQLEREKRLEQLRGEIAAASAAQEAQRIEFAAERERLTAELAELRNDVVETRERVLLQESGVYEYTHPLEDAVACKVRLDAIRLDIKAMNKAEGRAVSAAKGWTVNGSEAKGRTMIRDYSKLMLRAFNSEADMLVRGLKPYALPAAVDRLEKVARTIQRLGKTMSIEITCEYLQLRIGELRLTADFIQKKAEEKELERQERERLREERKVQQEIERERTKLEKERQHYLNALEALQAKGDLEAAERLRTQVDEVDRAISDVDFRAANIRAGYVYVISNIGSFGESLIKVGMTRRLDPMDRIRELSDASVPFNFDVHALFFSNDAVGIESAMHSRLASARVNLVNQRREFFRATASEAKALLVELAGDLLTFHDVPEAFEFRQSQKLAHERTIDSGRLE
;
A
#
# COMPACT_ATOMS: atom_id res chain seq x y z
N MET A 1 75.68 14.20 -59.60
CA MET A 1 76.65 13.76 -60.62
C MET A 1 77.53 14.94 -61.00
N SER A 2 78.75 15.00 -60.46
CA SER A 2 79.88 15.63 -61.13
C SER A 2 81.02 14.63 -61.01
N ALA A 3 81.57 14.26 -62.16
CA ALA A 3 82.58 13.24 -62.33
C ALA A 3 83.76 13.43 -61.36
N GLY A 4 84.22 12.33 -60.76
CA GLY A 4 85.45 12.31 -59.96
C GLY A 4 86.61 12.80 -60.81
N ARG A 5 87.20 13.93 -60.43
CA ARG A 5 88.39 14.46 -61.12
C ARG A 5 89.59 13.61 -60.67
N THR A 6 89.94 12.60 -61.45
CA THR A 6 91.10 11.74 -61.22
C THR A 6 92.38 12.58 -61.26
N ILE A 7 93.18 12.52 -60.19
CA ILE A 7 94.45 13.25 -60.10
C ILE A 7 95.41 12.66 -61.16
N PRO A 8 95.88 13.42 -62.15
CA PRO A 8 96.80 12.89 -63.16
C PRO A 8 98.17 12.54 -62.55
N LEU A 9 98.71 11.35 -62.85
CA LEU A 9 99.95 10.78 -62.24
C LEU A 9 101.22 11.61 -62.54
N PHE A 10 101.24 12.28 -63.69
CA PHE A 10 102.26 13.27 -64.06
C PHE A 10 101.58 14.64 -64.25
N GLY A 11 102.18 15.71 -63.73
CA GLY A 11 101.57 17.05 -63.75
C GLY A 11 100.57 17.34 -62.62
N ALA A 12 100.51 16.49 -61.58
CA ALA A 12 99.69 16.67 -60.37
C ALA A 12 99.83 18.07 -59.75
N ARG A 13 101.03 18.69 -59.78
CA ARG A 13 101.25 20.08 -59.35
C ARG A 13 100.42 21.09 -60.15
N ARG A 14 100.30 20.91 -61.46
CA ARG A 14 99.50 21.80 -62.34
C ARG A 14 98.01 21.60 -62.07
N PHE A 15 97.57 20.37 -61.87
CA PHE A 15 96.19 20.05 -61.49
C PHE A 15 95.82 20.58 -60.10
N ALA A 16 96.72 20.46 -59.12
CA ALA A 16 96.56 21.05 -57.79
C ALA A 16 96.50 22.59 -57.84
N ARG A 17 97.30 23.23 -58.70
CA ARG A 17 97.18 24.68 -58.95
C ARG A 17 95.85 25.05 -59.59
N GLN A 18 95.35 24.23 -60.52
CA GLN A 18 94.03 24.43 -61.14
C GLN A 18 92.90 24.30 -60.10
N LEU A 19 92.96 23.28 -59.24
CA LEU A 19 92.02 23.11 -58.13
C LEU A 19 92.08 24.28 -57.15
N LEU A 20 93.27 24.74 -56.77
CA LEU A 20 93.43 25.91 -55.91
C LEU A 20 92.89 27.18 -56.57
N ALA A 21 93.04 27.32 -57.89
CA ALA A 21 92.46 28.42 -58.64
C ALA A 21 90.92 28.31 -58.70
N ASP A 22 90.36 27.12 -58.93
CA ASP A 22 88.92 26.87 -58.89
C ASP A 22 88.35 27.12 -57.49
N LEU A 23 89.06 26.71 -56.42
CA LEU A 23 88.65 26.92 -55.03
C LEU A 23 88.75 28.40 -54.65
N ALA A 24 89.76 29.11 -55.15
CA ALA A 24 89.86 30.56 -55.02
C ALA A 24 88.75 31.29 -55.79
N ALA A 25 88.39 30.80 -56.98
CA ALA A 25 87.28 31.35 -57.78
C ALA A 25 85.93 31.12 -57.08
N VAL A 26 85.66 29.90 -56.60
CA VAL A 26 84.44 29.58 -55.84
C VAL A 26 84.39 30.35 -54.51
N SER A 27 85.51 30.52 -53.82
CA SER A 27 85.57 31.35 -52.62
C SER A 27 85.27 32.80 -52.94
N LYS A 28 85.85 33.33 -54.03
CA LYS A 28 85.61 34.69 -54.48
C LYS A 28 84.15 34.89 -54.89
N ASP A 29 83.57 33.97 -55.65
CA ASP A 29 82.17 34.00 -56.04
C ASP A 29 81.26 33.95 -54.80
N ARG A 30 81.58 33.11 -53.81
CA ARG A 30 80.87 33.08 -52.52
C ARG A 30 80.97 34.43 -51.80
N ASP A 31 82.16 35.01 -51.75
CA ASP A 31 82.41 36.28 -51.05
C ASP A 31 81.73 37.45 -51.77
N ASP A 32 81.70 37.44 -53.11
CA ASP A 32 80.97 38.39 -53.95
C ASP A 32 79.45 38.22 -53.81
N LEU A 33 78.96 36.98 -53.70
CA LEU A 33 77.55 36.69 -53.41
C LEU A 33 77.17 37.19 -52.01
N HIS A 34 78.00 36.96 -51.01
CA HIS A 34 77.81 37.46 -49.65
C HIS A 34 77.84 38.99 -49.60
N ALA A 35 78.76 39.63 -50.31
CA ALA A 35 78.83 41.09 -50.42
C ALA A 35 77.60 41.67 -51.15
N THR A 36 77.03 40.93 -52.09
CA THR A 36 75.80 41.32 -52.81
C THR A 36 74.56 41.12 -51.95
N LEU A 37 74.46 40.01 -51.22
CA LEU A 37 73.40 39.74 -50.24
C LEU A 37 73.42 40.73 -49.06
N ALA A 38 74.62 41.16 -48.64
CA ALA A 38 74.80 42.19 -47.61
C ALA A 38 74.42 43.59 -48.13
N ARG A 39 74.84 43.97 -49.36
CA ARG A 39 74.45 45.24 -49.99
C ARG A 39 72.95 45.38 -50.22
N THR A 40 72.29 44.29 -50.59
CA THR A 40 70.86 44.26 -50.88
C THR A 40 69.99 44.06 -49.63
N GLY A 41 70.60 43.81 -48.47
CA GLY A 41 69.88 43.54 -47.22
C GLY A 41 69.15 42.19 -47.17
N ALA A 42 69.37 41.30 -48.14
CA ALA A 42 68.63 40.03 -48.25
C ALA A 42 68.88 39.07 -47.06
N LEU A 43 70.07 39.10 -46.46
CA LEU A 43 70.39 38.33 -45.24
C LEU A 43 69.55 38.77 -44.04
N THR A 44 69.34 40.08 -43.86
CA THR A 44 68.52 40.62 -42.76
C THR A 44 67.03 40.44 -43.03
N GLN A 45 66.62 40.36 -44.30
CA GLN A 45 65.25 40.04 -44.69
C GLN A 45 64.87 38.59 -44.35
N LEU A 46 65.75 37.63 -44.62
CA LEU A 46 65.52 36.21 -44.27
C LEU A 46 65.45 35.98 -42.76
N GLU A 47 66.30 36.67 -41.98
CA GLU A 47 66.27 36.62 -40.51
C GLU A 47 64.97 37.25 -39.95
N ARG A 48 64.52 38.38 -40.53
CA ARG A 48 63.23 39.00 -40.19
C ARG A 48 62.06 38.08 -40.52
N GLU A 49 62.08 37.41 -41.67
CA GLU A 49 61.05 36.44 -42.06
C GLU A 49 60.98 35.26 -41.09
N LYS A 50 62.13 34.70 -40.68
CA LYS A 50 62.17 33.65 -39.65
C LYS A 50 61.63 34.13 -38.31
N ARG A 51 61.97 35.35 -37.89
CA ARG A 51 61.46 35.93 -36.63
C ARG A 51 59.97 36.22 -36.70
N LEU A 52 59.46 36.69 -37.83
CA LEU A 52 58.03 36.88 -38.07
C LEU A 52 57.27 35.56 -38.02
N GLU A 53 57.82 34.49 -38.61
CA GLU A 53 57.21 33.16 -38.55
C GLU A 53 57.19 32.61 -37.12
N GLN A 54 58.28 32.79 -36.36
CA GLN A 54 58.31 32.42 -34.95
C GLN A 54 57.26 33.20 -34.12
N LEU A 55 57.19 34.53 -34.28
CA LEU A 55 56.21 35.36 -33.58
C LEU A 55 54.77 35.01 -33.97
N ARG A 56 54.51 34.69 -35.25
CA ARG A 56 53.21 34.18 -35.71
C ARG A 56 52.86 32.87 -35.02
N GLY A 57 53.81 31.95 -34.88
CA GLY A 57 53.65 30.71 -34.13
C GLY A 57 53.34 30.94 -32.65
N GLU A 58 54.07 31.85 -32.00
CA GLU A 58 53.85 32.23 -30.59
C GLU A 58 52.47 32.89 -30.38
N ILE A 59 52.06 33.79 -31.28
CA ILE A 59 50.73 34.43 -31.26
C ILE A 59 49.62 33.40 -31.50
N ALA A 60 49.80 32.49 -32.46
CA ALA A 60 48.85 31.43 -32.74
C ALA A 60 48.68 30.52 -31.52
N ALA A 61 49.78 30.08 -30.90
CA ALA A 61 49.76 29.27 -29.69
C ALA A 61 49.10 29.99 -28.50
N ALA A 62 49.43 31.27 -28.27
CA ALA A 62 48.81 32.08 -27.22
C ALA A 62 47.30 32.28 -27.46
N SER A 63 46.90 32.52 -28.71
CA SER A 63 45.48 32.68 -29.06
C SER A 63 44.68 31.38 -28.88
N ALA A 64 45.27 30.23 -29.23
CA ALA A 64 44.66 28.92 -29.03
C ALA A 64 44.53 28.58 -27.54
N ALA A 65 45.55 28.89 -26.74
CA ALA A 65 45.51 28.71 -25.28
C ALA A 65 44.45 29.61 -24.63
N GLN A 66 44.35 30.86 -25.08
CA GLN A 66 43.32 31.79 -24.58
C GLN A 66 41.91 31.31 -24.96
N GLU A 67 41.71 30.81 -26.18
CA GLU A 67 40.40 30.29 -26.59
C GLU A 67 40.02 29.02 -25.83
N ALA A 68 40.99 28.13 -25.57
CA ALA A 68 40.78 26.95 -24.73
C ALA A 68 40.36 27.34 -23.30
N GLN A 69 41.02 28.32 -22.68
CA GLN A 69 40.63 28.84 -21.37
C GLN A 69 39.25 29.49 -21.39
N ARG A 70 38.88 30.22 -22.45
CA ARG A 70 37.54 30.82 -22.58
C ARG A 70 36.45 29.77 -22.67
N ILE A 71 36.70 28.67 -23.39
CA ILE A 71 35.77 27.54 -23.48
C ILE A 71 35.63 26.87 -22.10
N GLU A 72 36.74 26.62 -21.40
CA GLU A 72 36.74 26.03 -20.06
C GLU A 72 35.97 26.91 -19.05
N PHE A 73 36.25 28.22 -19.02
CA PHE A 73 35.52 29.15 -18.17
C PHE A 73 34.04 29.27 -18.55
N ALA A 74 33.70 29.19 -19.84
CA ALA A 74 32.31 29.20 -20.27
C ALA A 74 31.56 27.97 -19.77
N ALA A 75 32.17 26.78 -19.87
CA ALA A 75 31.62 25.53 -19.38
C ALA A 75 31.48 25.52 -17.85
N GLU A 76 32.50 26.00 -17.12
CA GLU A 76 32.46 26.10 -15.65
C GLU A 76 31.37 27.08 -15.20
N ARG A 77 31.23 28.22 -15.89
CA ARG A 77 30.19 29.20 -15.62
C ARG A 77 28.80 28.62 -15.87
N GLU A 78 28.61 27.86 -16.94
CA GLU A 78 27.33 27.19 -17.24
C GLU A 78 26.97 26.18 -16.14
N ARG A 79 27.93 25.35 -15.73
CA ARG A 79 27.78 24.39 -14.63
C ARG A 79 27.40 25.08 -13.31
N LEU A 80 28.16 26.09 -12.91
CA LEU A 80 27.88 26.85 -11.68
C LEU A 80 26.53 27.57 -11.74
N THR A 81 26.11 28.01 -12.93
CA THR A 81 24.80 28.64 -13.12
C THR A 81 23.66 27.62 -12.95
N ALA A 82 23.82 26.40 -13.47
CA ALA A 82 22.87 25.31 -13.27
C ALA A 82 22.78 24.90 -11.80
N GLU A 83 23.92 24.73 -11.12
CA GLU A 83 23.98 24.40 -9.69
C GLU A 83 23.33 25.50 -8.82
N LEU A 84 23.58 26.77 -9.14
CA LEU A 84 22.90 27.89 -8.48
C LEU A 84 21.39 27.90 -8.71
N ALA A 85 20.91 27.44 -9.86
CA ALA A 85 19.48 27.33 -10.13
C ALA A 85 18.82 26.23 -9.27
N GLU A 86 19.48 25.07 -9.14
CA GLU A 86 19.02 23.98 -8.26
C GLU A 86 19.00 24.42 -6.79
N LEU A 87 20.10 24.97 -6.28
CA LEU A 87 20.19 25.49 -4.91
C LEU A 87 19.13 26.55 -4.61
N ARG A 88 18.79 27.41 -5.58
CA ARG A 88 17.72 28.39 -5.41
C ARG A 88 16.35 27.73 -5.28
N ASN A 89 16.08 26.68 -6.04
CA ASN A 89 14.83 25.93 -5.92
C ASN A 89 14.72 25.25 -4.55
N ASP A 90 15.78 24.61 -4.07
CA ASP A 90 15.83 23.98 -2.74
C ASP A 90 15.58 24.99 -1.62
N VAL A 91 16.16 26.19 -1.73
CA VAL A 91 15.95 27.28 -0.77
C VAL A 91 14.50 27.77 -0.80
N VAL A 92 13.86 27.86 -1.97
CA VAL A 92 12.45 28.23 -2.09
C VAL A 92 11.57 27.16 -1.43
N GLU A 93 11.77 25.89 -1.74
CA GLU A 93 11.03 24.78 -1.14
C GLU A 93 11.19 24.77 0.39
N THR A 94 12.42 24.93 0.88
CA THR A 94 12.71 24.98 2.32
C THR A 94 12.00 26.16 2.99
N ARG A 95 12.02 27.35 2.37
CA ARG A 95 11.30 28.53 2.90
C ARG A 95 9.78 28.30 2.93
N GLU A 96 9.23 27.64 1.92
CA GLU A 96 7.82 27.29 1.91
C GLU A 96 7.44 26.31 3.02
N ARG A 97 8.28 25.31 3.30
CA ARG A 97 8.08 24.36 4.40
C ARG A 97 8.11 25.05 5.75
N VAL A 98 9.07 25.97 5.97
CA VAL A 98 9.15 26.77 7.21
C VAL A 98 7.87 27.57 7.42
N LEU A 99 7.37 28.26 6.38
CA LEU A 99 6.16 29.07 6.48
C LEU A 99 4.90 28.24 6.79
N LEU A 100 4.83 27.01 6.28
CA LEU A 100 3.74 26.09 6.59
C LEU A 100 3.80 25.58 8.04
N GLN A 101 4.99 25.18 8.52
CA GLN A 101 5.18 24.75 9.90
C GLN A 101 4.88 25.87 10.90
N GLU A 102 5.21 27.10 10.53
CA GLU A 102 4.89 28.31 11.27
C GLU A 102 3.37 28.54 11.42
N SER A 103 2.58 28.14 10.41
CA SER A 103 1.11 28.09 10.45
C SER A 103 0.55 26.79 11.05
N GLY A 104 1.40 25.89 11.56
CA GLY A 104 0.99 24.61 12.14
C GLY A 104 0.60 23.52 11.15
N VAL A 105 0.85 23.73 9.85
CA VAL A 105 0.70 22.69 8.83
C VAL A 105 2.01 21.91 8.78
N TYR A 106 1.99 20.68 9.26
CA TYR A 106 3.15 19.80 9.23
C TYR A 106 3.02 18.78 8.11
N GLU A 107 4.15 18.41 7.49
CA GLU A 107 4.20 17.23 6.64
C GLU A 107 4.14 15.98 7.53
N TYR A 108 3.19 15.11 7.26
CA TYR A 108 3.04 13.82 7.92
C TYR A 108 2.53 12.78 6.95
N THR A 109 2.78 11.51 7.28
CA THR A 109 2.27 10.40 6.49
C THR A 109 0.75 10.36 6.61
N HIS A 110 0.07 10.73 5.53
CA HIS A 110 -1.39 10.81 5.55
C HIS A 110 -1.98 9.41 5.38
N PRO A 111 -3.11 9.07 6.04
CA PRO A 111 -3.74 7.74 5.89
C PRO A 111 -4.10 7.34 4.44
N LEU A 112 -4.05 8.29 3.51
CA LEU A 112 -4.42 8.16 2.10
C LEU A 112 -3.22 8.25 1.15
N GLU A 113 -1.99 8.34 1.66
CA GLU A 113 -0.82 8.61 0.83
C GLU A 113 -0.54 7.50 -0.19
N ASP A 114 -0.80 6.24 0.20
CA ASP A 114 -0.71 5.06 -0.66
C ASP A 114 -2.00 4.83 -1.50
N ALA A 115 -3.04 5.62 -1.27
CA ALA A 115 -4.34 5.45 -1.91
C ALA A 115 -4.39 6.16 -3.27
N VAL A 116 -3.97 5.45 -4.33
CA VAL A 116 -3.95 5.99 -5.71
C VAL A 116 -5.27 6.67 -6.11
N ALA A 117 -6.41 6.07 -5.75
CA ALA A 117 -7.74 6.60 -6.08
C ALA A 117 -8.10 7.92 -5.36
N CYS A 118 -7.53 8.17 -4.18
CA CYS A 118 -7.81 9.36 -3.38
C CYS A 118 -6.71 10.43 -3.51
N LYS A 119 -5.54 10.07 -4.05
CA LYS A 119 -4.35 10.92 -4.14
C LYS A 119 -4.63 12.25 -4.85
N VAL A 120 -5.29 12.23 -6.01
CA VAL A 120 -5.61 13.46 -6.77
C VAL A 120 -6.46 14.43 -5.95
N ARG A 121 -7.49 13.93 -5.25
CA ARG A 121 -8.36 14.78 -4.41
C ARG A 121 -7.64 15.27 -3.15
N LEU A 122 -6.83 14.42 -2.53
CA LEU A 122 -6.03 14.80 -1.37
C LEU A 122 -5.00 15.88 -1.74
N ASP A 123 -4.32 15.73 -2.87
CA ASP A 123 -3.32 16.68 -3.35
C ASP A 123 -3.96 18.03 -3.67
N ALA A 124 -5.17 18.04 -4.25
CA ALA A 124 -5.95 19.27 -4.44
C ALA A 124 -6.27 19.96 -3.10
N ILE A 125 -6.78 19.20 -2.11
CA ILE A 125 -7.08 19.74 -0.78
C ILE A 125 -5.81 20.28 -0.10
N ARG A 126 -4.68 19.56 -0.17
CA ARG A 126 -3.39 20.00 0.37
C ARG A 126 -2.89 21.27 -0.31
N LEU A 127 -3.06 21.38 -1.62
CA LEU A 127 -2.70 22.58 -2.38
C LEU A 127 -3.54 23.78 -1.95
N ASP A 128 -4.85 23.60 -1.79
CA ASP A 128 -5.76 24.66 -1.32
C ASP A 128 -5.43 25.07 0.12
N ILE A 129 -5.15 24.12 1.01
CA ILE A 129 -4.69 24.40 2.38
C ILE A 129 -3.42 25.25 2.33
N LYS A 130 -2.43 24.85 1.53
CA LYS A 130 -1.17 25.59 1.38
C LYS A 130 -1.40 27.01 0.85
N ALA A 131 -2.26 27.18 -0.14
CA ALA A 131 -2.60 28.48 -0.71
C ALA A 131 -3.29 29.39 0.33
N MET A 132 -4.26 28.85 1.08
CA MET A 132 -5.01 29.62 2.08
C MET A 132 -4.17 29.99 3.31
N ASN A 133 -3.19 29.16 3.71
CA ASN A 133 -2.26 29.50 4.80
C ASN A 133 -1.23 30.56 4.39
N LYS A 134 -0.86 30.63 3.11
CA LYS A 134 0.06 31.65 2.57
C LYS A 134 -0.58 33.03 2.42
N ALA A 135 -1.85 33.07 2.01
CA ALA A 135 -2.55 34.32 1.72
C ALA A 135 -3.13 34.96 2.99
N GLU A 136 -2.71 36.20 3.30
CA GLU A 136 -3.27 36.97 4.42
C GLU A 136 -4.80 37.08 4.28
N GLY A 137 -5.53 36.78 5.36
CA GLY A 137 -6.99 36.91 5.40
C GLY A 137 -7.79 35.73 4.83
N ARG A 138 -7.14 34.70 4.24
CA ARG A 138 -7.85 33.54 3.65
C ARG A 138 -8.17 32.44 4.65
N ALA A 139 -7.18 31.92 5.38
CA ALA A 139 -7.42 30.88 6.40
C ALA A 139 -7.99 31.45 7.72
N VAL A 140 -7.57 32.67 8.07
CA VAL A 140 -8.01 33.39 9.27
C VAL A 140 -8.42 34.80 8.87
N SER A 141 -9.58 35.23 9.35
CA SER A 141 -10.00 36.63 9.25
C SER A 141 -9.74 37.35 10.58
N ALA A 142 -9.44 38.65 10.52
CA ALA A 142 -9.11 39.47 11.68
C ALA A 142 -9.53 40.94 11.46
N ALA A 143 -9.63 41.70 12.55
CA ALA A 143 -9.98 43.12 12.50
C ALA A 143 -8.97 43.96 11.69
N LYS A 144 -9.48 44.95 10.95
CA LYS A 144 -8.68 45.96 10.25
C LYS A 144 -8.62 47.25 11.07
N GLY A 145 -7.49 47.95 11.05
CA GLY A 145 -7.34 49.25 11.71
C GLY A 145 -7.19 49.21 13.23
N TRP A 146 -6.88 48.05 13.82
CA TRP A 146 -6.58 47.94 15.24
C TRP A 146 -5.28 48.68 15.59
N THR A 147 -5.26 49.42 16.69
CA THR A 147 -4.09 50.17 17.16
C THR A 147 -3.60 49.64 18.50
N VAL A 148 -2.28 49.67 18.69
CA VAL A 148 -1.64 49.38 19.98
C VAL A 148 -0.81 50.58 20.36
N ASN A 149 -1.13 51.21 21.50
CA ASN A 149 -0.53 52.46 21.96
C ASN A 149 -0.57 53.56 20.88
N GLY A 150 -1.71 53.69 20.18
CA GLY A 150 -1.90 54.67 19.09
C GLY A 150 -1.19 54.33 17.77
N SER A 151 -0.50 53.18 17.67
CA SER A 151 0.18 52.76 16.44
C SER A 151 -0.58 51.64 15.74
N GLU A 152 -1.07 51.92 14.52
CA GLU A 152 -1.64 50.90 13.62
C GLU A 152 -0.61 49.87 13.19
N ALA A 153 0.65 50.28 12.96
CA ALA A 153 1.70 49.35 12.57
C ALA A 153 1.95 48.27 13.64
N LYS A 154 2.01 48.68 14.92
CA LYS A 154 2.12 47.74 16.05
C LYS A 154 0.87 46.86 16.19
N GLY A 155 -0.32 47.43 15.95
CA GLY A 155 -1.56 46.66 15.94
C GLY A 155 -1.61 45.59 14.86
N ARG A 156 -1.16 45.92 13.63
CA ARG A 156 -1.04 44.94 12.53
C ARG A 156 -0.10 43.79 12.88
N THR A 157 1.06 44.08 13.46
CA THR A 157 2.01 43.04 13.90
C THR A 157 1.38 42.13 14.95
N MET A 158 0.75 42.71 15.98
CA MET A 158 0.10 41.93 17.02
C MET A 158 -1.01 41.03 16.47
N ILE A 159 -1.90 41.56 15.61
CA ILE A 159 -2.96 40.77 14.98
C ILE A 159 -2.37 39.62 14.16
N ARG A 160 -1.30 39.88 13.39
CA ARG A 160 -0.63 38.84 12.60
C ARG A 160 -0.11 37.71 13.49
N ASP A 161 0.60 38.03 14.57
CA ASP A 161 1.20 37.04 15.46
C ASP A 161 0.15 36.19 16.17
N TYR A 162 -0.92 36.82 16.66
CA TYR A 162 -2.04 36.10 17.29
C TYR A 162 -2.83 35.27 16.27
N SER A 163 -3.07 35.78 15.07
CA SER A 163 -3.74 35.02 13.99
C SER A 163 -2.94 33.78 13.62
N LYS A 164 -1.61 33.92 13.52
CA LYS A 164 -0.68 32.83 13.23
C LYS A 164 -0.69 31.76 14.34
N LEU A 165 -0.67 32.18 15.60
CA LEU A 165 -0.76 31.26 16.75
C LEU A 165 -2.07 30.47 16.77
N MET A 166 -3.20 31.15 16.53
CA MET A 166 -4.53 30.52 16.52
C MET A 166 -4.69 29.56 15.34
N LEU A 167 -4.22 29.96 14.15
CA LEU A 167 -4.21 29.11 12.96
C LEU A 167 -3.36 27.84 13.20
N ARG A 168 -2.20 28.01 13.82
CA ARG A 168 -1.33 26.89 14.21
C ARG A 168 -2.02 25.92 15.14
N ALA A 169 -2.73 26.41 16.16
CA ALA A 169 -3.49 25.57 17.07
C ALA A 169 -4.61 24.79 16.34
N PHE A 170 -5.35 25.47 15.46
CA PHE A 170 -6.40 24.85 14.65
C PHE A 170 -5.86 23.75 13.72
N ASN A 171 -4.78 24.04 12.99
CA ASN A 171 -4.16 23.11 12.05
C ASN A 171 -3.60 21.88 12.76
N SER A 172 -2.94 22.08 13.90
CA SER A 172 -2.42 20.98 14.74
C SER A 172 -3.54 20.03 15.16
N GLU A 173 -4.67 20.59 15.62
CA GLU A 173 -5.83 19.80 16.04
C GLU A 173 -6.46 19.04 14.86
N ALA A 174 -6.59 19.71 13.71
CA ALA A 174 -7.12 19.10 12.51
C ALA A 174 -6.22 17.94 12.01
N ASP A 175 -4.89 18.13 12.01
CA ASP A 175 -3.94 17.07 11.65
C ASP A 175 -4.03 15.87 12.60
N MET A 176 -4.17 16.11 13.91
CA MET A 176 -4.38 15.04 14.89
C MET A 176 -5.66 14.26 14.62
N LEU A 177 -6.76 14.95 14.30
CA LEU A 177 -8.04 14.32 13.97
C LEU A 177 -7.94 13.45 12.72
N VAL A 178 -7.26 13.92 11.66
CA VAL A 178 -7.05 13.15 10.43
C VAL A 178 -6.22 11.90 10.70
N ARG A 179 -5.09 12.01 11.41
CA ARG A 179 -4.21 10.87 11.74
C ARG A 179 -4.90 9.82 12.59
N GLY A 180 -5.74 10.25 13.53
CA GLY A 180 -6.43 9.38 14.49
C GLY A 180 -7.78 8.84 14.01
N LEU A 181 -8.22 9.19 12.80
CA LEU A 181 -9.60 8.96 12.35
C LEU A 181 -9.93 7.47 12.30
N LYS A 182 -11.10 7.12 12.84
CA LYS A 182 -11.70 5.78 12.76
C LYS A 182 -12.91 5.81 11.83
N PRO A 183 -13.28 4.69 11.16
CA PRO A 183 -14.37 4.66 10.18
C PRO A 183 -15.69 5.24 10.70
N TYR A 184 -16.02 4.99 11.98
CA TYR A 184 -17.27 5.42 12.61
C TYR A 184 -17.17 6.79 13.32
N ALA A 185 -15.99 7.39 13.39
CA ALA A 185 -15.72 8.56 14.25
C ALA A 185 -15.82 9.91 13.52
N LEU A 186 -16.20 9.92 12.24
CA LEU A 186 -16.31 11.15 11.44
C LEU A 186 -17.19 12.22 12.09
N PRO A 187 -18.42 11.94 12.58
CA PRO A 187 -19.26 12.98 13.19
C PRO A 187 -18.61 13.62 14.43
N ALA A 188 -17.97 12.80 15.27
CA ALA A 188 -17.27 13.27 16.46
C ALA A 188 -16.03 14.11 16.11
N ALA A 189 -15.28 13.73 15.06
CA ALA A 189 -14.14 14.49 14.58
C ALA A 189 -14.56 15.86 14.02
N VAL A 190 -15.65 15.91 13.23
CA VAL A 190 -16.20 17.15 12.69
C VAL A 190 -16.68 18.07 13.82
N ASP A 191 -17.47 17.57 14.77
CA ASP A 191 -17.94 18.37 15.91
C ASP A 191 -16.77 18.91 16.75
N ARG A 192 -15.73 18.10 16.97
CA ARG A 192 -14.51 18.53 17.67
C ARG A 192 -13.80 19.65 16.93
N LEU A 193 -13.62 19.54 15.62
CA LEU A 193 -12.97 20.57 14.81
C LEU A 193 -13.76 21.89 14.80
N GLU A 194 -15.09 21.81 14.70
CA GLU A 194 -15.95 22.98 14.80
C GLU A 194 -15.90 23.64 16.18
N LYS A 195 -15.87 22.85 17.27
CA LYS A 195 -15.70 23.37 18.64
C LYS A 195 -14.38 24.11 18.80
N VAL A 196 -13.31 23.65 18.15
CA VAL A 196 -12.00 24.31 18.16
C VAL A 196 -12.08 25.64 17.42
N ALA A 197 -12.69 25.69 16.23
CA ALA A 197 -12.93 26.94 15.51
C ALA A 197 -13.76 27.95 16.34
N ARG A 198 -14.85 27.50 16.98
CA ARG A 198 -15.67 28.33 17.90
C ARG A 198 -14.88 28.83 19.11
N THR A 199 -13.99 28.00 19.65
CA THR A 199 -13.12 28.39 20.77
C THR A 199 -12.13 29.47 20.36
N ILE A 200 -11.51 29.33 19.18
CA ILE A 200 -10.63 30.34 18.61
C ILE A 200 -11.38 31.66 18.40
N GLN A 201 -12.58 31.62 17.80
CA GLN A 201 -13.40 32.82 17.62
C GLN A 201 -13.73 33.51 18.95
N ARG A 202 -14.06 32.73 19.99
CA ARG A 202 -14.33 33.27 21.33
C ARG A 202 -13.10 33.94 21.96
N LEU A 203 -11.93 33.31 21.87
CA LEU A 203 -10.67 33.85 22.41
C LEU A 203 -10.16 35.04 21.57
N GLY A 204 -10.43 35.04 20.28
CA GLY A 204 -10.05 36.07 19.31
C GLY A 204 -11.01 37.25 19.23
N LYS A 205 -12.14 37.22 19.96
CA LYS A 205 -13.27 38.18 19.84
C LYS A 205 -12.83 39.65 19.84
N THR A 206 -11.93 40.04 20.73
CA THR A 206 -11.46 41.44 20.85
C THR A 206 -10.77 41.94 19.59
N MET A 207 -10.08 41.07 18.86
CA MET A 207 -9.37 41.38 17.62
C MET A 207 -10.13 40.88 16.38
N SER A 208 -11.38 40.42 16.56
CA SER A 208 -12.21 39.77 15.55
C SER A 208 -11.48 38.63 14.80
N ILE A 209 -10.62 37.88 15.50
CA ILE A 209 -9.88 36.75 14.93
C ILE A 209 -10.78 35.52 14.87
N GLU A 210 -10.98 34.96 13.68
CA GLU A 210 -11.74 33.73 13.47
C GLU A 210 -11.21 32.92 12.30
N ILE A 211 -11.36 31.59 12.39
CA ILE A 211 -11.11 30.69 11.26
C ILE A 211 -12.21 30.92 10.22
N THR A 212 -11.83 31.13 8.97
CA THR A 212 -12.84 31.38 7.92
C THR A 212 -13.67 30.13 7.67
N CYS A 213 -14.94 30.31 7.30
CA CYS A 213 -15.85 29.20 7.00
C CYS A 213 -15.31 28.35 5.83
N GLU A 214 -14.75 28.99 4.80
CA GLU A 214 -14.10 28.33 3.66
C GLU A 214 -12.99 27.37 4.12
N TYR A 215 -12.10 27.83 5.02
CA TYR A 215 -10.99 27.01 5.51
C TYR A 215 -11.44 25.88 6.44
N LEU A 216 -12.44 26.14 7.30
CA LEU A 216 -13.05 25.10 8.13
C LEU A 216 -13.68 24.00 7.27
N GLN A 217 -14.45 24.37 6.23
CA GLN A 217 -15.06 23.39 5.33
C GLN A 217 -14.03 22.60 4.53
N LEU A 218 -12.92 23.23 4.13
CA LEU A 218 -11.81 22.54 3.47
C LEU A 218 -11.22 21.42 4.35
N ARG A 219 -10.96 21.72 5.63
CA ARG A 219 -10.45 20.73 6.61
C ARG A 219 -11.50 19.67 6.98
N ILE A 220 -12.78 20.01 7.01
CA ILE A 220 -13.86 19.01 7.12
C ILE A 220 -13.91 18.11 5.88
N GLY A 221 -13.68 18.66 4.68
CA GLY A 221 -13.56 17.90 3.44
C GLY A 221 -12.45 16.86 3.47
N GLU A 222 -11.28 17.22 4.02
CA GLU A 222 -10.16 16.29 4.26
C GLU A 222 -10.56 15.15 5.20
N LEU A 223 -11.24 15.45 6.31
CA LEU A 223 -11.74 14.44 7.25
C LEU A 223 -12.74 13.49 6.59
N ARG A 224 -13.67 14.01 5.78
CA ARG A 224 -14.66 13.21 5.03
C ARG A 224 -13.97 12.27 4.04
N LEU A 225 -13.08 12.80 3.21
CA LEU A 225 -12.32 12.00 2.24
C LEU A 225 -11.52 10.89 2.95
N THR A 226 -10.93 11.21 4.10
CA THR A 226 -10.18 10.25 4.91
C THR A 226 -11.09 9.16 5.48
N ALA A 227 -12.26 9.52 6.00
CA ALA A 227 -13.24 8.58 6.53
C ALA A 227 -13.73 7.60 5.45
N ASP A 228 -14.12 8.12 4.29
CA ASP A 228 -14.66 7.33 3.18
C ASP A 228 -13.65 6.25 2.72
N PHE A 229 -12.38 6.63 2.60
CA PHE A 229 -11.33 5.67 2.23
C PHE A 229 -11.06 4.65 3.32
N ILE A 230 -10.95 5.08 4.59
CA ILE A 230 -10.72 4.17 5.71
C ILE A 230 -11.86 3.14 5.80
N GLN A 231 -13.10 3.58 5.58
CA GLN A 231 -14.26 2.71 5.50
C GLN A 231 -14.14 1.73 4.34
N LYS A 232 -13.89 2.22 3.11
CA LYS A 232 -13.75 1.36 1.93
C LYS A 232 -12.65 0.31 2.09
N LYS A 233 -11.49 0.70 2.62
CA LYS A 233 -10.38 -0.22 2.89
C LYS A 233 -10.74 -1.28 3.93
N ALA A 234 -11.53 -0.90 4.95
CA ALA A 234 -12.02 -1.86 5.94
C ALA A 234 -13.01 -2.85 5.33
N GLU A 235 -13.91 -2.38 4.45
CA GLU A 235 -14.85 -3.21 3.69
C GLU A 235 -14.11 -4.20 2.77
N GLU A 236 -13.14 -3.72 1.99
CA GLU A 236 -12.31 -4.56 1.10
C GLU A 236 -11.56 -5.65 1.89
N LYS A 237 -10.93 -5.28 3.01
CA LYS A 237 -10.21 -6.24 3.87
C LYS A 237 -11.13 -7.29 4.48
N GLU A 238 -12.34 -6.90 4.88
CA GLU A 238 -13.34 -7.81 5.41
C GLU A 238 -13.87 -8.76 4.32
N LEU A 239 -14.09 -8.27 3.10
CA LEU A 239 -14.44 -9.11 1.95
C LEU A 239 -13.34 -10.12 1.60
N GLU A 240 -12.08 -9.69 1.58
CA GLU A 240 -10.93 -10.58 1.35
C GLU A 240 -10.82 -11.67 2.43
N ARG A 241 -11.00 -11.29 3.70
CA ARG A 241 -11.02 -12.25 4.81
C ARG A 241 -12.11 -13.30 4.62
N GLN A 242 -13.32 -12.87 4.26
CA GLN A 242 -14.45 -13.76 4.04
C GLN A 242 -14.22 -14.70 2.85
N GLU A 243 -13.67 -14.18 1.75
CA GLU A 243 -13.30 -14.98 0.58
C GLU A 243 -12.30 -16.08 0.97
N ARG A 244 -11.27 -15.71 1.73
CA ARG A 244 -10.26 -16.65 2.24
C ARG A 244 -10.85 -17.70 3.16
N GLU A 245 -11.77 -17.33 4.04
CA GLU A 245 -12.47 -18.27 4.93
C GLU A 245 -13.35 -19.24 4.12
N ARG A 246 -14.07 -18.76 3.08
CA ARG A 246 -14.86 -19.59 2.18
C ARG A 246 -13.99 -20.60 1.42
N LEU A 247 -12.89 -20.14 0.80
CA LEU A 247 -11.96 -21.00 0.07
C LEU A 247 -11.32 -22.07 0.97
N ARG A 248 -11.03 -21.74 2.23
CA ARG A 248 -10.54 -22.72 3.21
C ARG A 248 -11.58 -23.79 3.52
N GLU A 249 -12.83 -23.39 3.73
CA GLU A 249 -13.93 -24.32 3.99
C GLU A 249 -14.19 -25.23 2.79
N GLU A 250 -14.27 -24.67 1.58
CA GLU A 250 -14.42 -25.43 0.33
C GLU A 250 -13.29 -26.46 0.16
N ARG A 251 -12.04 -26.07 0.45
CA ARG A 251 -10.89 -26.98 0.39
C ARG A 251 -11.00 -28.11 1.40
N LYS A 252 -11.45 -27.85 2.63
CA LYS A 252 -11.62 -28.89 3.64
C LYS A 252 -12.73 -29.87 3.24
N VAL A 253 -13.87 -29.37 2.75
CA VAL A 253 -14.96 -30.21 2.22
C VAL A 253 -14.43 -31.11 1.08
N GLN A 254 -13.68 -30.55 0.13
CA GLN A 254 -13.11 -31.34 -0.97
C GLN A 254 -12.16 -32.43 -0.46
N GLN A 255 -11.33 -32.11 0.53
CA GLN A 255 -10.40 -33.09 1.12
C GLN A 255 -11.12 -34.20 1.88
N GLU A 256 -12.22 -33.89 2.58
CA GLU A 256 -13.03 -34.91 3.26
C GLU A 256 -13.72 -35.84 2.27
N ILE A 257 -14.34 -35.28 1.23
CA ILE A 257 -14.98 -36.05 0.16
C ILE A 257 -13.98 -37.00 -0.49
N GLU A 258 -12.79 -36.50 -0.86
CA GLU A 258 -11.75 -37.30 -1.49
C GLU A 258 -11.24 -38.43 -0.58
N ARG A 259 -11.05 -38.13 0.72
CA ARG A 259 -10.61 -39.12 1.72
C ARG A 259 -11.65 -40.21 1.91
N GLU A 260 -12.92 -39.86 2.06
CA GLU A 260 -13.98 -40.84 2.26
C GLU A 260 -14.20 -41.67 1.00
N ARG A 261 -14.17 -41.05 -0.18
CA ARG A 261 -14.20 -41.76 -1.46
C ARG A 261 -13.07 -42.79 -1.58
N THR A 262 -11.83 -42.37 -1.32
CA THR A 262 -10.66 -43.26 -1.38
C THR A 262 -10.79 -44.43 -0.39
N LYS A 263 -11.34 -44.18 0.80
CA LYS A 263 -11.56 -45.22 1.81
C LYS A 263 -12.61 -46.23 1.35
N LEU A 264 -13.76 -45.76 0.86
CA LEU A 264 -14.83 -46.61 0.34
C LEU A 264 -14.37 -47.41 -0.89
N GLU A 265 -13.59 -46.82 -1.80
CA GLU A 265 -13.04 -47.53 -2.97
C GLU A 265 -12.08 -48.67 -2.56
N LYS A 266 -11.25 -48.46 -1.52
CA LYS A 266 -10.38 -49.52 -0.98
C LYS A 266 -11.19 -50.64 -0.32
N GLU A 267 -12.22 -50.29 0.44
CA GLU A 267 -13.13 -51.24 1.08
C GLU A 267 -13.89 -52.07 0.04
N ARG A 268 -14.42 -51.40 -0.98
CA ARG A 268 -15.03 -52.05 -2.15
C ARG A 268 -14.09 -53.04 -2.82
N GLN A 269 -12.84 -52.63 -3.10
CA GLN A 269 -11.86 -53.53 -3.72
C GLN A 269 -11.52 -54.72 -2.81
N HIS A 270 -11.45 -54.52 -1.50
CA HIS A 270 -11.22 -55.60 -0.54
C HIS A 270 -12.34 -56.64 -0.58
N TYR A 271 -13.61 -56.18 -0.56
CA TYR A 271 -14.76 -57.07 -0.67
C TYR A 271 -14.83 -57.79 -2.03
N LEU A 272 -14.53 -57.10 -3.13
CA LEU A 272 -14.50 -57.72 -4.46
C LEU A 272 -13.45 -58.85 -4.55
N ASN A 273 -12.23 -58.61 -4.05
CA ASN A 273 -11.18 -59.63 -4.04
C ASN A 273 -11.55 -60.84 -3.15
N ALA A 274 -12.15 -60.58 -2.00
CA ALA A 274 -12.61 -61.63 -1.09
C ALA A 274 -13.78 -62.44 -1.68
N LEU A 275 -14.69 -61.77 -2.40
CA LEU A 275 -15.80 -62.40 -3.10
C LEU A 275 -15.31 -63.32 -4.23
N GLU A 276 -14.33 -62.88 -5.02
CA GLU A 276 -13.69 -63.72 -6.06
C GLU A 276 -13.05 -64.98 -5.46
N ALA A 277 -12.34 -64.84 -4.33
CA ALA A 277 -11.71 -65.96 -3.64
C ALA A 277 -12.72 -66.96 -3.05
N LEU A 278 -13.87 -66.50 -2.55
CA LEU A 278 -14.94 -67.37 -2.04
C LEU A 278 -15.68 -68.10 -3.17
N GLN A 279 -15.93 -67.41 -4.28
CA GLN A 279 -16.51 -68.01 -5.48
C GLN A 279 -15.60 -69.11 -6.05
N ALA A 280 -14.29 -68.88 -6.09
CA ALA A 280 -13.31 -69.89 -6.51
C ALA A 280 -13.26 -71.13 -5.60
N LYS A 281 -13.62 -70.98 -4.31
CA LYS A 281 -13.72 -72.08 -3.33
C LYS A 281 -15.08 -72.79 -3.33
N GLY A 282 -16.07 -72.29 -4.06
CA GLY A 282 -17.42 -72.86 -4.13
C GLY A 282 -18.31 -72.57 -2.93
N ASP A 283 -17.94 -71.62 -2.06
CA ASP A 283 -18.76 -71.21 -0.91
C ASP A 283 -19.75 -70.10 -1.33
N LEU A 284 -20.89 -70.53 -1.89
CA LEU A 284 -21.89 -69.63 -2.48
C LEU A 284 -22.65 -68.81 -1.44
N GLU A 285 -22.89 -69.34 -0.23
CA GLU A 285 -23.58 -68.59 0.83
C GLU A 285 -22.72 -67.45 1.38
N ALA A 286 -21.42 -67.70 1.61
CA ALA A 286 -20.51 -66.65 2.06
C ALA A 286 -20.30 -65.58 0.98
N ALA A 287 -20.26 -65.98 -0.29
CA ALA A 287 -20.15 -65.05 -1.42
C ALA A 287 -21.37 -64.12 -1.54
N GLU A 288 -22.59 -64.62 -1.34
CA GLU A 288 -23.80 -63.78 -1.38
C GLU A 288 -23.85 -62.76 -0.22
N ARG A 289 -23.42 -63.13 0.99
CA ARG A 289 -23.31 -62.15 2.10
C ARG A 289 -22.33 -61.03 1.78
N LEU A 290 -21.20 -61.36 1.17
CA LEU A 290 -20.22 -60.35 0.75
C LEU A 290 -20.74 -59.47 -0.39
N ARG A 291 -21.56 -60.01 -1.30
CA ARG A 291 -22.19 -59.24 -2.37
C ARG A 291 -23.11 -58.15 -1.81
N THR A 292 -23.89 -58.46 -0.78
CA THR A 292 -24.71 -57.45 -0.07
C THR A 292 -23.84 -56.33 0.52
N GLN A 293 -22.68 -56.65 1.09
CA GLN A 293 -21.75 -55.64 1.60
C GLN A 293 -21.16 -54.77 0.48
N VAL A 294 -20.84 -55.35 -0.69
CA VAL A 294 -20.41 -54.58 -1.87
C VAL A 294 -21.51 -53.61 -2.30
N ASP A 295 -22.77 -54.06 -2.36
CA ASP A 295 -23.90 -53.20 -2.73
C ASP A 295 -24.12 -52.05 -1.72
N GLU A 296 -23.91 -52.30 -0.43
CA GLU A 296 -23.94 -51.26 0.62
C GLU A 296 -22.85 -50.20 0.41
N VAL A 297 -21.62 -50.63 0.10
CA VAL A 297 -20.50 -49.73 -0.19
C VAL A 297 -20.74 -48.96 -1.49
N ASP A 298 -21.27 -49.58 -2.53
CA ASP A 298 -21.60 -48.92 -3.80
C ASP A 298 -22.67 -47.83 -3.61
N ARG A 299 -23.67 -48.06 -2.75
CA ARG A 299 -24.64 -47.02 -2.35
C ARG A 299 -23.96 -45.88 -1.59
N ALA A 300 -23.05 -46.17 -0.68
CA ALA A 300 -22.31 -45.16 0.07
C ALA A 300 -21.44 -44.28 -0.85
N ILE A 301 -20.76 -44.89 -1.83
CA ILE A 301 -19.99 -44.16 -2.86
C ILE A 301 -20.92 -43.25 -3.66
N SER A 302 -22.08 -43.76 -4.09
CA SER A 302 -23.06 -42.95 -4.83
C SER A 302 -23.58 -41.75 -4.03
N ASP A 303 -23.75 -41.88 -2.70
CA ASP A 303 -24.15 -40.75 -1.85
C ASP A 303 -23.04 -39.70 -1.74
N VAL A 304 -21.78 -40.12 -1.56
CA VAL A 304 -20.63 -39.22 -1.54
C VAL A 304 -20.48 -38.49 -2.87
N ASP A 305 -20.60 -39.19 -4.00
CA ASP A 305 -20.53 -38.60 -5.34
C ASP A 305 -21.69 -37.64 -5.60
N PHE A 306 -22.91 -37.99 -5.14
CA PHE A 306 -24.06 -37.09 -5.23
C PHE A 306 -23.82 -35.80 -4.44
N ARG A 307 -23.28 -35.88 -3.22
CA ARG A 307 -22.94 -34.70 -2.40
C ARG A 307 -21.82 -33.87 -3.02
N ALA A 308 -20.84 -34.52 -3.65
CA ALA A 308 -19.77 -33.83 -4.36
C ALA A 308 -20.29 -33.07 -5.58
N ALA A 309 -21.21 -33.66 -6.34
CA ALA A 309 -21.78 -33.07 -7.54
C ALA A 309 -22.83 -31.99 -7.24
N ASN A 310 -23.64 -32.17 -6.19
CA ASN A 310 -24.71 -31.23 -5.84
C ASN A 310 -24.22 -30.19 -4.80
N ILE A 311 -23.74 -29.06 -5.29
CA ILE A 311 -23.29 -27.93 -4.45
C ILE A 311 -24.39 -27.31 -3.56
N ARG A 312 -25.67 -27.64 -3.82
CA ARG A 312 -26.80 -27.16 -3.01
C ARG A 312 -27.15 -28.11 -1.87
N ALA A 313 -26.68 -29.37 -1.92
CA ALA A 313 -26.91 -30.35 -0.88
C ALA A 313 -26.00 -30.10 0.33
N GLY A 314 -26.51 -30.37 1.52
CA GLY A 314 -25.76 -30.22 2.77
C GLY A 314 -26.64 -30.31 4.00
N TYR A 315 -26.03 -30.02 5.15
CA TYR A 315 -26.74 -29.96 6.42
C TYR A 315 -27.08 -28.51 6.77
N VAL A 316 -28.34 -28.25 7.10
CA VAL A 316 -28.77 -27.00 7.71
C VAL A 316 -28.75 -27.19 9.23
N TYR A 317 -28.16 -26.23 9.93
CA TYR A 317 -28.07 -26.26 11.39
C TYR A 317 -28.64 -24.98 12.01
N VAL A 318 -29.22 -25.15 13.20
CA VAL A 318 -29.59 -24.07 14.11
C VAL A 318 -28.85 -24.31 15.42
N ILE A 319 -28.03 -23.34 15.81
CA ILE A 319 -27.18 -23.43 16.99
C ILE A 319 -27.35 -22.20 17.87
N SER A 320 -27.15 -22.35 19.17
CA SER A 320 -27.12 -21.22 20.12
C SER A 320 -26.00 -21.39 21.13
N ASN A 321 -25.69 -20.32 21.86
CA ASN A 321 -24.67 -20.36 22.90
C ASN A 321 -25.11 -19.44 24.03
N ILE A 322 -25.83 -20.02 25.00
CA ILE A 322 -26.40 -19.28 26.13
C ILE A 322 -25.31 -18.58 26.93
N GLY A 323 -24.18 -19.25 27.17
CA GLY A 323 -23.12 -18.70 28.02
C GLY A 323 -22.45 -17.45 27.42
N SER A 324 -22.46 -17.30 26.10
CA SER A 324 -21.85 -16.17 25.41
C SER A 324 -22.86 -15.09 25.00
N PHE A 325 -24.09 -15.50 24.66
CA PHE A 325 -25.06 -14.63 23.98
C PHE A 325 -26.45 -14.57 24.63
N GLY A 326 -26.70 -15.36 25.68
CA GLY A 326 -28.01 -15.50 26.30
C GLY A 326 -28.99 -16.37 25.50
N GLU A 327 -30.25 -16.40 25.94
CA GLU A 327 -31.27 -17.36 25.46
C GLU A 327 -31.95 -16.95 24.14
N SER A 328 -31.83 -15.68 23.74
CA SER A 328 -32.57 -15.11 22.61
C SER A 328 -31.68 -14.84 21.39
N LEU A 329 -30.56 -15.57 21.27
CA LEU A 329 -29.68 -15.46 20.11
C LEU A 329 -29.38 -16.83 19.52
N ILE A 330 -29.71 -16.98 18.24
CA ILE A 330 -29.41 -18.17 17.45
C ILE A 330 -28.55 -17.81 16.25
N LYS A 331 -27.80 -18.80 15.77
CA LYS A 331 -27.19 -18.80 14.45
C LYS A 331 -27.84 -19.86 13.59
N VAL A 332 -28.17 -19.48 12.36
CA VAL A 332 -28.69 -20.37 11.32
C VAL A 332 -27.69 -20.39 10.19
N GLY A 333 -27.24 -21.57 9.77
CA GLY A 333 -26.34 -21.71 8.64
C GLY A 333 -26.38 -23.10 8.05
N MET A 334 -25.60 -23.31 6.99
CA MET A 334 -25.43 -24.62 6.37
C MET A 334 -23.96 -25.06 6.27
N THR A 335 -23.76 -26.35 6.07
CA THR A 335 -22.44 -26.96 5.84
C THR A 335 -22.53 -28.08 4.81
N ARG A 336 -21.51 -28.18 3.96
CA ARG A 336 -21.35 -29.27 2.98
C ARG A 336 -20.38 -30.35 3.47
N ARG A 337 -19.90 -30.25 4.71
CA ARG A 337 -19.04 -31.26 5.33
C ARG A 337 -19.79 -32.59 5.41
N LEU A 338 -19.03 -33.68 5.31
CA LEU A 338 -19.60 -35.02 5.50
C LEU A 338 -20.02 -35.21 6.97
N ASP A 339 -19.18 -34.75 7.91
CA ASP A 339 -19.52 -34.63 9.33
C ASP A 339 -19.86 -33.16 9.69
N PRO A 340 -21.15 -32.82 9.86
CA PRO A 340 -21.54 -31.47 10.24
C PRO A 340 -21.12 -31.06 11.66
N MET A 341 -20.90 -32.02 12.58
CA MET A 341 -20.51 -31.70 13.96
C MET A 341 -19.10 -31.14 14.05
N ASP A 342 -18.19 -31.57 13.16
CA ASP A 342 -16.85 -30.99 13.03
C ASP A 342 -16.93 -29.49 12.73
N ARG A 343 -17.84 -29.07 11.84
CA ARG A 343 -18.05 -27.65 11.53
C ARG A 343 -18.56 -26.86 12.74
N ILE A 344 -19.48 -27.43 13.51
CA ILE A 344 -20.05 -26.78 14.70
C ILE A 344 -18.99 -26.63 15.81
N ARG A 345 -18.11 -27.63 15.97
CA ARG A 345 -16.95 -27.56 16.87
C ARG A 345 -15.96 -26.49 16.43
N GLU A 346 -15.60 -26.44 15.15
CA GLU A 346 -14.74 -25.38 14.60
C GLU A 346 -15.30 -23.97 14.84
N LEU A 347 -16.63 -23.80 14.75
CA LEU A 347 -17.30 -22.52 15.04
C LEU A 347 -17.24 -22.15 16.53
N SER A 348 -17.24 -23.15 17.42
CA SER A 348 -17.15 -22.97 18.87
C SER A 348 -15.74 -22.52 19.30
N ASP A 349 -14.72 -23.25 18.86
CA ASP A 349 -13.32 -23.00 19.26
C ASP A 349 -12.78 -21.64 18.79
N ALA A 350 -13.30 -21.12 17.69
CA ALA A 350 -12.71 -19.97 17.04
C ALA A 350 -12.98 -18.64 17.75
N SER A 351 -14.06 -18.51 18.55
CA SER A 351 -14.60 -17.16 18.84
C SER A 351 -15.48 -17.02 20.09
N VAL A 352 -15.76 -18.08 20.85
CA VAL A 352 -16.68 -18.02 22.00
C VAL A 352 -16.15 -18.78 23.22
N PRO A 353 -16.43 -18.32 24.46
CA PRO A 353 -15.99 -19.00 25.69
C PRO A 353 -16.60 -20.38 25.97
N PHE A 354 -17.75 -20.70 25.37
CA PHE A 354 -18.48 -21.96 25.57
C PHE A 354 -18.82 -22.58 24.23
N ASN A 355 -19.04 -23.89 24.19
CA ASN A 355 -19.47 -24.57 22.97
C ASN A 355 -20.89 -24.17 22.53
N PHE A 356 -21.16 -24.25 21.22
CA PHE A 356 -22.51 -24.10 20.69
C PHE A 356 -23.37 -25.34 20.97
N ASP A 357 -24.59 -25.11 21.45
CA ASP A 357 -25.64 -26.12 21.55
C ASP A 357 -26.34 -26.27 20.20
N VAL A 358 -26.63 -27.50 19.78
CA VAL A 358 -27.32 -27.81 18.53
C VAL A 358 -28.80 -28.02 18.76
N HIS A 359 -29.63 -27.17 18.14
CA HIS A 359 -31.09 -27.26 18.23
C HIS A 359 -31.68 -28.06 17.08
N ALA A 360 -31.17 -27.83 15.87
CA ALA A 360 -31.57 -28.54 14.68
C ALA A 360 -30.33 -28.90 13.86
N LEU A 361 -30.32 -30.10 13.32
CA LEU A 361 -29.35 -30.53 12.33
C LEU A 361 -30.02 -31.53 11.40
N PHE A 362 -30.20 -31.15 10.13
CA PHE A 362 -30.82 -32.05 9.17
C PHE A 362 -30.22 -31.88 7.78
N PHE A 363 -30.23 -32.97 7.03
CA PHE A 363 -29.74 -33.01 5.66
C PHE A 363 -30.83 -32.58 4.67
N SER A 364 -30.45 -31.80 3.65
CA SER A 364 -31.32 -31.45 2.54
C SER A 364 -30.55 -31.46 1.22
N ASN A 365 -31.22 -31.89 0.15
CA ASN A 365 -30.71 -31.78 -1.22
C ASN A 365 -30.68 -30.33 -1.72
N ASP A 366 -31.42 -29.43 -1.06
CA ASP A 366 -31.41 -27.99 -1.29
C ASP A 366 -31.24 -27.21 0.04
N ALA A 367 -30.14 -27.47 0.74
CA ALA A 367 -29.78 -26.78 1.97
C ALA A 367 -29.62 -25.26 1.76
N VAL A 368 -29.07 -24.85 0.61
CA VAL A 368 -28.90 -23.44 0.22
C VAL A 368 -30.24 -22.71 0.13
N GLY A 369 -31.26 -23.33 -0.47
CA GLY A 369 -32.60 -22.77 -0.57
C GLY A 369 -33.24 -22.57 0.80
N ILE A 370 -33.14 -23.57 1.68
CA ILE A 370 -33.70 -23.51 3.03
C ILE A 370 -32.99 -22.45 3.88
N GLU A 371 -31.66 -22.41 3.86
CA GLU A 371 -30.87 -21.39 4.58
C GLU A 371 -31.27 -19.98 4.13
N SER A 372 -31.33 -19.75 2.81
CA SER A 372 -31.70 -18.45 2.24
C SER A 372 -33.12 -18.02 2.65
N ALA A 373 -34.06 -18.97 2.67
CA ALA A 373 -35.42 -18.72 3.11
C ALA A 373 -35.49 -18.39 4.61
N MET A 374 -34.76 -19.12 5.45
CA MET A 374 -34.63 -18.83 6.88
C MET A 374 -34.06 -17.44 7.13
N HIS A 375 -32.96 -17.08 6.46
CA HIS A 375 -32.33 -15.76 6.57
C HIS A 375 -33.23 -14.61 6.14
N SER A 376 -34.08 -14.85 5.13
CA SER A 376 -35.06 -13.88 4.64
C SER A 376 -36.20 -13.68 5.64
N ARG A 377 -36.73 -14.77 6.20
CA ARG A 377 -37.80 -14.70 7.22
C ARG A 377 -37.32 -14.08 8.53
N LEU A 378 -36.06 -14.29 8.89
CA LEU A 378 -35.43 -13.72 10.09
C LEU A 378 -34.73 -12.37 9.83
N ALA A 379 -34.88 -11.77 8.64
CA ALA A 379 -34.13 -10.57 8.27
C ALA A 379 -34.33 -9.39 9.23
N SER A 380 -35.55 -9.20 9.74
CA SER A 380 -35.89 -8.16 10.72
C SER A 380 -35.25 -8.38 12.10
N ALA A 381 -34.93 -9.63 12.44
CA ALA A 381 -34.31 -10.01 13.70
C ALA A 381 -32.77 -10.07 13.64
N ARG A 382 -32.16 -9.73 12.50
CA ARG A 382 -30.71 -9.84 12.30
C ARG A 382 -29.95 -8.90 13.24
N VAL A 383 -28.89 -9.44 13.88
CA VAL A 383 -28.06 -8.65 14.80
C VAL A 383 -27.09 -7.74 14.07
N ASN A 384 -26.41 -8.26 13.02
CA ASN A 384 -25.46 -7.47 12.25
C ASN A 384 -26.08 -6.93 10.97
N LEU A 385 -26.36 -5.63 10.96
CA LEU A 385 -26.96 -4.92 9.81
C LEU A 385 -25.93 -4.48 8.77
N VAL A 386 -24.65 -4.48 9.12
CA VAL A 386 -23.55 -4.06 8.24
C VAL A 386 -22.98 -5.26 7.50
N ASN A 387 -22.64 -6.33 8.22
CA ASN A 387 -22.16 -7.58 7.65
C ASN A 387 -23.23 -8.66 7.75
N GLN A 388 -24.03 -8.79 6.69
CA GLN A 388 -25.15 -9.72 6.64
C GLN A 388 -24.73 -11.19 6.52
N ARG A 389 -23.46 -11.49 6.19
CA ARG A 389 -22.92 -12.87 6.21
C ARG A 389 -22.70 -13.39 7.63
N ARG A 390 -22.80 -12.52 8.65
CA ARG A 390 -22.85 -12.94 10.06
C ARG A 390 -24.30 -13.24 10.44
N GLU A 391 -24.66 -14.50 10.34
CA GLU A 391 -26.04 -14.99 10.40
C GLU A 391 -26.52 -15.24 11.83
N PHE A 392 -26.40 -14.22 12.69
CA PHE A 392 -26.94 -14.24 14.04
C PHE A 392 -28.25 -13.46 14.09
N PHE A 393 -29.26 -14.05 14.73
CA PHE A 393 -30.62 -13.53 14.78
C PHE A 393 -31.15 -13.52 16.21
N ARG A 394 -31.86 -12.45 16.57
CA ARG A 394 -32.61 -12.35 17.82
C ARG A 394 -33.89 -13.17 17.72
N ALA A 395 -33.78 -14.46 17.97
CA ALA A 395 -34.87 -15.42 17.93
C ALA A 395 -34.57 -16.56 18.90
N THR A 396 -35.61 -17.30 19.27
CA THR A 396 -35.51 -18.51 20.09
C THR A 396 -35.38 -19.76 19.22
N ALA A 397 -34.90 -20.86 19.80
CA ALA A 397 -34.86 -22.16 19.14
C ALA A 397 -36.26 -22.58 18.66
N SER A 398 -37.30 -22.38 19.48
CA SER A 398 -38.69 -22.72 19.14
C SER A 398 -39.23 -21.94 17.95
N GLU A 399 -38.90 -20.64 17.83
CA GLU A 399 -39.27 -19.83 16.66
C GLU A 399 -38.56 -20.33 15.41
N ALA A 400 -37.27 -20.66 15.50
CA ALA A 400 -36.53 -21.23 14.37
C ALA A 400 -37.06 -22.60 13.95
N LYS A 401 -37.50 -23.43 14.90
CA LYS A 401 -38.14 -24.72 14.63
C LYS A 401 -39.40 -24.55 13.79
N ALA A 402 -40.29 -23.65 14.21
CA ALA A 402 -41.55 -23.41 13.51
C ALA A 402 -41.30 -23.01 12.05
N LEU A 403 -40.34 -22.11 11.83
CA LEU A 403 -39.94 -21.68 10.48
C LEU A 403 -39.33 -22.82 9.66
N LEU A 404 -38.51 -23.68 10.29
CA LEU A 404 -37.90 -24.82 9.61
C LEU A 404 -38.92 -25.89 9.23
N VAL A 405 -39.89 -26.20 10.09
CA VAL A 405 -40.95 -27.18 9.79
C VAL A 405 -41.76 -26.75 8.56
N GLU A 406 -42.08 -25.46 8.45
CA GLU A 406 -42.77 -24.93 7.27
C GLU A 406 -41.95 -25.01 5.98
N LEU A 407 -40.62 -24.99 6.07
CA LEU A 407 -39.72 -24.97 4.91
C LEU A 407 -39.26 -26.37 4.48
N ALA A 408 -38.99 -27.25 5.43
CA ALA A 408 -38.36 -28.56 5.21
C ALA A 408 -39.31 -29.74 5.44
N GLY A 409 -40.48 -29.51 6.05
CA GLY A 409 -41.39 -30.57 6.48
C GLY A 409 -41.01 -31.17 7.83
N ASP A 410 -41.21 -32.48 8.00
CA ASP A 410 -40.96 -33.18 9.25
C ASP A 410 -39.47 -33.20 9.61
N LEU A 411 -39.12 -32.53 10.71
CA LEU A 411 -37.78 -32.54 11.28
C LEU A 411 -37.56 -33.84 12.05
N LEU A 412 -36.57 -34.63 11.62
CA LEU A 412 -36.23 -35.92 12.24
C LEU A 412 -35.78 -35.79 13.71
N THR A 413 -35.10 -34.71 14.08
CA THR A 413 -34.59 -34.45 15.44
C THR A 413 -34.50 -32.95 15.72
N PHE A 414 -35.12 -32.51 16.83
CA PHE A 414 -35.01 -31.13 17.32
C PHE A 414 -34.89 -31.09 18.84
N HIS A 415 -33.94 -30.30 19.35
CA HIS A 415 -33.71 -30.09 20.78
C HIS A 415 -34.21 -28.70 21.18
N ASP A 416 -35.38 -28.66 21.82
CA ASP A 416 -36.01 -27.39 22.27
C ASP A 416 -35.21 -26.71 23.39
N VAL A 417 -34.60 -27.49 24.28
CA VAL A 417 -33.82 -26.97 25.41
C VAL A 417 -32.33 -27.26 25.18
N PRO A 418 -31.47 -26.23 25.10
CA PRO A 418 -30.02 -26.42 24.98
C PRO A 418 -29.46 -26.99 26.29
N GLU A 419 -28.42 -27.82 26.17
CA GLU A 419 -27.79 -28.45 27.34
C GLU A 419 -26.91 -27.45 28.10
N ALA A 420 -26.20 -26.58 27.38
CA ALA A 420 -25.34 -25.53 27.94
C ALA A 420 -24.46 -26.05 29.10
N PHE A 421 -23.89 -27.26 28.93
CA PHE A 421 -23.30 -28.04 30.00
C PHE A 421 -22.20 -27.28 30.75
N GLU A 422 -21.18 -26.81 30.04
CA GLU A 422 -20.04 -26.07 30.60
C GLU A 422 -20.47 -24.77 31.28
N PHE A 423 -21.46 -24.08 30.72
CA PHE A 423 -22.00 -22.85 31.28
C PHE A 423 -22.71 -23.10 32.61
N ARG A 424 -23.60 -24.10 32.67
CA ARG A 424 -24.30 -24.49 33.90
C ARG A 424 -23.35 -24.98 34.98
N GLN A 425 -22.32 -25.75 34.60
CA GLN A 425 -21.24 -26.13 35.51
C GLN A 425 -20.48 -24.92 36.05
N SER A 426 -20.14 -23.97 35.18
CA SER A 426 -19.43 -22.74 35.56
C SER A 426 -20.25 -21.89 36.53
N GLN A 427 -21.57 -21.77 36.31
CA GLN A 427 -22.47 -21.08 37.24
C GLN A 427 -22.51 -21.74 38.62
N LYS A 428 -22.58 -23.08 38.66
CA LYS A 428 -22.56 -23.85 39.90
C LYS A 428 -21.26 -23.61 40.68
N LEU A 429 -20.11 -23.71 40.01
CA LEU A 429 -18.79 -23.47 40.61
C LEU A 429 -18.63 -22.02 41.09
N ALA A 430 -19.15 -21.04 40.35
CA ALA A 430 -19.14 -19.64 40.76
C ALA A 430 -19.96 -19.42 42.04
N HIS A 431 -21.14 -20.04 42.13
CA HIS A 431 -22.00 -19.97 43.31
C HIS A 431 -21.33 -20.59 44.55
N GLU A 432 -20.69 -21.76 44.39
CA GLU A 432 -19.94 -22.42 45.48
C GLU A 432 -18.77 -21.54 45.98
N ARG A 433 -18.04 -20.87 45.08
CA ARG A 433 -16.96 -19.93 45.46
C ARG A 433 -17.47 -18.72 46.24
N THR A 434 -18.64 -18.20 45.90
CA THR A 434 -19.26 -17.08 46.64
C THR A 434 -19.69 -17.51 48.04
N ILE A 435 -20.16 -18.74 48.21
CA ILE A 435 -20.54 -19.28 49.53
C ILE A 435 -19.31 -19.51 50.42
N ASP A 436 -18.21 -20.03 49.87
CA ASP A 436 -16.98 -20.26 50.64
C ASP A 436 -16.27 -18.95 51.03
N SER A 437 -16.31 -17.93 50.18
CA SER A 437 -15.78 -16.60 50.52
C SER A 437 -16.61 -15.89 51.60
N GLY A 438 -17.94 -16.02 51.58
CA GLY A 438 -18.81 -15.49 52.64
C GLY A 438 -18.83 -16.30 53.95
N ARG A 439 -18.14 -17.45 54.01
CA ARG A 439 -17.90 -18.22 55.24
C ARG A 439 -16.53 -17.93 55.88
N LEU A 440 -15.66 -17.22 55.16
CA LEU A 440 -14.33 -16.80 55.62
C LEU A 440 -14.28 -15.35 56.10
N GLU A 441 -15.37 -14.59 55.92
CA GLU A 441 -15.70 -13.35 56.64
C GLU A 441 -16.59 -13.66 57.85
#